data_AF-A0A967A8E8-F1
#
_entry.id   AF-A0A967A8E8-F1
#
_cell.length_a   1.000
_cell.length_b   1.000
_cell.length_c   1.000
_cell.angle_alpha   90.00
_cell.angle_beta   90.00
_cell.angle_gamma   90.00
#
_symmetry.space_group_name_H-M   'P 1'
#
loop_
_entity.id
_entity.type
_entity.pdbx_description
1 polymer ?
#
loop_
_entity_poly.entity_id
_entity_poly.type
_entity_poly.pdbx_seq_one_letter_code
_entity_poly.pdbx_strand_id
1 'polypeptide(L)'
;AAHSHPVIVTSEEMTAVLSGIVVEEPSALIPPVPLPNQRNEQRNEPPRHPAFTSAEIELLAPLLAKGLNSAKPEEVVTFYWITQQLPPNEQVTSGGVFVQDGALHFILGNYRSPTRYPPDAETIQSLDGRSTPLQPLVPQEALLTFTPITALVSSEPGTLKNPFRSKRREIAVLIKQLASNTPDTVHEPR
;
A
#
# COMPACT_ATOMS: atom_id res chain seq x y z
N ALA A 1 -11.39 -1.76 -18.44
CA ALA A 1 -12.59 -1.13 -17.84
C ALA A 1 -12.15 0.18 -17.23
N ALA A 2 -12.99 1.22 -17.29
CA ALA A 2 -12.70 2.48 -16.60
C ALA A 2 -12.95 2.29 -15.08
N HIS A 3 -12.16 2.96 -14.24
CA HIS A 3 -12.37 3.05 -12.79
C HIS A 3 -13.64 3.85 -12.48
N SER A 4 -14.24 3.62 -11.31
CA SER A 4 -15.51 4.21 -10.89
C SER A 4 -15.34 5.61 -10.28
N HIS A 5 -14.42 6.42 -10.79
CA HIS A 5 -14.13 7.77 -10.32
C HIS A 5 -14.91 8.85 -11.08
N PRO A 6 -15.18 10.03 -10.48
CA PRO A 6 -14.89 10.37 -9.08
C PRO A 6 -15.81 9.61 -8.13
N VAL A 7 -15.28 9.29 -6.95
CA VAL A 7 -16.01 8.60 -5.90
C VAL A 7 -15.81 9.37 -4.60
N ILE A 8 -16.88 9.57 -3.85
CA ILE A 8 -16.80 10.24 -2.56
C ILE A 8 -16.21 9.24 -1.55
N VAL A 9 -14.96 9.46 -1.16
CA VAL A 9 -14.30 8.78 -0.05
C VAL A 9 -13.93 9.85 0.96
N THR A 10 -14.37 9.65 2.20
CA THR A 10 -14.05 10.54 3.32
C THR A 10 -12.65 10.25 3.85
N SER A 11 -12.06 11.22 4.56
CA SER A 11 -10.80 11.00 5.25
C SER A 11 -10.91 9.88 6.30
N GLU A 12 -12.07 9.75 6.96
CA GLU A 12 -12.31 8.72 7.97
C GLU A 12 -12.35 7.32 7.35
N GLU A 13 -13.06 7.15 6.23
CA GLU A 13 -13.06 5.90 5.48
C GLU A 13 -11.65 5.55 4.99
N MET A 14 -10.89 6.52 4.48
CA MET A 14 -9.51 6.29 4.06
C MET A 14 -8.60 5.93 5.25
N THR A 15 -8.78 6.57 6.42
CA THR A 15 -8.08 6.19 7.65
C THR A 15 -8.36 4.74 8.02
N ALA A 16 -9.63 4.32 7.98
CA ALA A 16 -10.02 2.93 8.26
C ALA A 16 -9.39 1.95 7.26
N VAL A 17 -9.37 2.33 5.97
CA VAL A 17 -8.69 1.55 4.93
C VAL A 17 -7.20 1.43 5.25
N LEU A 18 -6.46 2.53 5.37
CA LEU A 18 -5.01 2.47 5.59
C LEU A 18 -4.63 1.74 6.89
N SER A 19 -5.43 1.88 7.94
CA SER A 19 -5.23 1.18 9.22
C SER A 19 -5.39 -0.33 9.10
N GLY A 20 -6.23 -0.80 8.17
CA GLY A 20 -6.46 -2.22 7.94
C GLY A 20 -5.41 -2.90 7.05
N ILE A 21 -4.56 -2.14 6.37
CA ILE A 21 -3.55 -2.69 5.45
C ILE A 21 -2.41 -3.32 6.26
N VAL A 22 -2.18 -4.59 6.00
CA VAL A 22 -1.12 -5.38 6.65
C VAL A 22 -0.16 -5.88 5.59
N VAL A 23 1.13 -5.73 5.88
CA VAL A 23 2.21 -6.32 5.08
C VAL A 23 2.63 -7.63 5.73
N GLU A 24 2.75 -8.67 4.90
CA GLU A 24 3.34 -9.95 5.24
C GLU A 24 4.63 -10.12 4.45
N GLU A 25 5.75 -9.99 5.12
CA GLU A 25 7.05 -10.25 4.52
C GLU A 25 7.37 -11.74 4.63
N PRO A 26 7.96 -12.36 3.59
CA PRO A 26 8.37 -13.75 3.69
C PRO A 26 9.35 -13.92 4.85
N SER A 27 9.04 -14.85 5.75
CA SER A 27 9.99 -15.28 6.78
C SER A 27 11.22 -15.84 6.08
N ALA A 28 12.31 -15.08 6.07
CA ALA A 28 13.55 -15.50 5.44
C ALA A 28 14.10 -16.74 6.15
N LEU A 29 13.89 -17.93 5.56
CA LEU A 29 14.81 -19.05 5.73
C LEU A 29 16.08 -18.67 4.97
N ILE A 30 16.99 -17.96 5.66
CA ILE A 30 18.40 -17.67 5.30
C ILE A 30 18.69 -17.67 3.78
N PRO A 31 18.71 -16.51 3.10
CA PRO A 31 19.27 -16.43 1.76
C PRO A 31 20.80 -16.66 1.82
N PRO A 32 21.42 -17.37 0.86
CA PRO A 32 22.86 -17.63 0.84
C PRO A 32 23.72 -16.41 0.48
N VAL A 33 23.11 -15.23 0.30
CA VAL A 33 23.79 -13.99 -0.11
C VAL A 33 23.47 -12.89 0.90
N PRO A 34 24.47 -12.24 1.51
CA PRO A 34 24.24 -11.07 2.35
C PRO A 34 23.86 -9.89 1.45
N LEU A 35 22.56 -9.66 1.27
CA LEU A 35 22.06 -8.40 0.74
C LEU A 35 22.24 -7.33 1.83
N PRO A 36 22.97 -6.23 1.59
CA PRO A 36 23.39 -5.30 2.64
C PRO A 36 22.25 -4.54 3.35
N ASN A 37 20.99 -4.71 2.93
CA ASN A 37 19.92 -3.77 3.27
C ASN A 37 18.63 -4.45 3.77
N GLN A 38 18.60 -5.77 3.90
CA GLN A 38 17.44 -6.48 4.46
C GLN A 38 17.66 -6.69 5.94
N ARG A 39 17.15 -5.80 6.79
CA ARG A 39 17.01 -6.09 8.22
C ARG A 39 15.97 -5.17 8.85
N ASN A 40 14.76 -5.70 8.97
CA ASN A 40 13.76 -5.28 9.96
C ASN A 40 14.28 -5.29 11.42
N GLU A 41 15.53 -5.72 11.63
CA GLU A 41 16.23 -5.61 12.91
C GLU A 41 16.31 -4.18 13.45
N GLN A 42 16.30 -3.13 12.61
CA GLN A 42 16.22 -1.76 13.12
C GLN A 42 14.86 -1.41 13.75
N ARG A 43 13.77 -2.10 13.36
CA ARG A 43 12.40 -1.77 13.79
C ARG A 43 11.76 -2.81 14.71
N ASN A 44 12.38 -3.98 14.89
CA ASN A 44 11.83 -5.09 15.67
C ASN A 44 10.37 -5.42 15.29
N GLU A 45 10.01 -5.26 14.01
CA GLU A 45 8.65 -5.55 13.54
C GLU A 45 8.51 -7.05 13.24
N PRO A 46 7.39 -7.67 13.65
CA PRO A 46 7.11 -9.06 13.29
C PRO A 46 6.93 -9.22 11.77
N PRO A 47 7.12 -10.41 11.20
CA PRO A 47 6.96 -10.65 9.76
C PRO A 47 5.60 -10.20 9.18
N ARG A 48 4.57 -10.14 10.01
CA ARG A 48 3.25 -9.62 9.70
C ARG A 48 2.97 -8.38 10.56
N HIS A 49 2.86 -7.21 9.94
CA HIS A 49 2.71 -5.93 10.65
C HIS A 49 1.89 -4.92 9.83
N PRO A 50 1.36 -3.85 10.47
CA PRO A 50 0.67 -2.78 9.75
C PRO A 50 1.58 -2.14 8.69
N ALA A 51 1.03 -1.85 7.51
CA ALA A 51 1.78 -1.22 6.43
C ALA A 51 2.22 0.21 6.77
N PHE A 52 1.43 0.90 7.58
CA PHE A 52 1.59 2.30 7.92
C PHE A 52 1.51 2.50 9.44
N THR A 53 2.27 3.47 9.93
CA THR A 53 2.15 4.00 11.29
C THR A 53 0.97 4.98 11.39
N SER A 54 0.46 5.23 12.60
CA SER A 54 -0.64 6.19 12.80
C SER A 54 -0.33 7.58 12.24
N ALA A 55 0.91 8.07 12.40
CA ALA A 55 1.35 9.35 11.87
C ALA A 55 1.37 9.40 10.33
N GLU A 56 1.75 8.30 9.67
CA GLU A 56 1.67 8.20 8.22
C GLU A 56 0.21 8.16 7.74
N ILE A 57 -0.67 7.48 8.46
CA ILE A 57 -2.10 7.40 8.15
C ILE A 57 -2.74 8.79 8.28
N GLU A 58 -2.52 9.50 9.39
CA GLU A 58 -3.03 10.85 9.63
C GLU A 58 -2.64 11.83 8.50
N LEU A 59 -1.45 11.65 7.92
CA LEU A 59 -0.99 12.47 6.81
C LEU A 59 -1.54 12.03 5.46
N LEU A 60 -1.49 10.73 5.15
CA LEU A 60 -1.83 10.20 3.82
C LEU A 60 -3.34 10.13 3.58
N ALA A 61 -4.13 9.78 4.60
CA ALA A 61 -5.57 9.58 4.45
C ALA A 61 -6.31 10.79 3.84
N PRO A 62 -6.18 12.03 4.36
CA PRO A 62 -6.88 13.17 3.78
C PRO A 62 -6.42 13.51 2.36
N LEU A 63 -5.15 13.27 2.03
CA LEU A 63 -4.59 13.54 0.72
C LEU A 63 -5.08 12.54 -0.34
N LEU A 64 -5.10 11.24 0.01
CA LEU A 64 -5.61 10.19 -0.87
C LEU A 64 -7.12 10.31 -1.09
N ALA A 65 -7.88 10.59 -0.04
CA ALA A 65 -9.32 10.86 -0.15
C ALA A 65 -9.60 12.04 -1.09
N LYS A 66 -8.89 13.16 -0.92
CA LYS A 66 -8.99 14.33 -1.82
C LYS A 66 -8.62 13.99 -3.26
N GLY A 67 -7.58 13.18 -3.46
CA GLY A 67 -7.17 12.70 -4.78
C GLY A 67 -8.28 11.89 -5.45
N LEU A 68 -8.85 10.91 -4.76
CA LEU A 68 -9.91 10.03 -5.31
C LEU A 68 -11.20 10.78 -5.61
N ASN A 69 -11.52 11.80 -4.81
CA ASN A 69 -12.67 12.68 -5.04
C ASN A 69 -12.52 13.54 -6.30
N SER A 70 -11.29 13.73 -6.78
CA SER A 70 -10.97 14.58 -7.94
C SER A 70 -10.50 13.79 -9.16
N ALA A 71 -10.20 12.50 -9.00
CA ALA A 71 -9.67 11.64 -10.05
C ALA A 71 -10.72 11.37 -11.14
N LYS A 72 -10.24 11.21 -12.37
CA LYS A 72 -11.05 10.77 -13.51
C LYS A 72 -11.17 9.24 -13.53
N PRO A 73 -12.18 8.68 -14.24
CA PRO A 73 -12.33 7.25 -14.42
C PRO A 73 -11.08 6.51 -14.91
N GLU A 74 -10.19 7.16 -15.64
CA GLU A 74 -8.96 6.57 -16.17
C GLU A 74 -7.73 6.75 -15.25
N GLU A 75 -7.87 7.46 -14.14
CA GLU A 75 -6.76 7.88 -13.29
C GLU A 75 -6.58 6.97 -12.06
N VAL A 76 -5.32 6.81 -11.67
CA VAL A 76 -4.91 6.18 -10.41
C VAL A 76 -4.27 7.27 -9.55
N VAL A 77 -4.71 7.41 -8.31
CA VAL A 77 -4.13 8.36 -7.36
C VAL A 77 -2.89 7.74 -6.75
N THR A 78 -1.72 8.32 -7.01
CA THR A 78 -0.44 7.76 -6.54
C THR A 78 0.12 8.52 -5.34
N PHE A 79 0.89 7.83 -4.50
CA PHE A 79 1.65 8.45 -3.41
C PHE A 79 3.11 7.99 -3.44
N TYR A 80 3.98 8.83 -2.90
CA TYR A 80 5.41 8.56 -2.75
C TYR A 80 5.90 9.23 -1.48
N TRP A 81 6.30 8.42 -0.50
CA TRP A 81 6.66 8.88 0.84
C TRP A 81 8.06 8.42 1.21
N ILE A 82 8.87 9.35 1.74
CA ILE A 82 10.24 9.09 2.19
C ILE A 82 10.27 9.19 3.71
N THR A 83 10.60 8.10 4.40
CA THR A 83 10.57 8.02 5.88
C THR A 83 11.91 8.29 6.54
N GLN A 84 13.01 8.11 5.83
CA GLN A 84 14.36 8.31 6.35
C GLN A 84 15.08 9.32 5.45
N GLN A 85 15.17 10.58 5.85
CA GLN A 85 15.55 11.66 4.94
C GLN A 85 17.07 11.82 4.73
N LEU A 86 17.89 11.10 5.49
CA LEU A 86 19.34 11.20 5.41
C LEU A 86 19.94 9.96 4.73
N PRO A 87 20.67 10.14 3.61
CA PRO A 87 21.47 9.08 3.01
C PRO A 87 22.48 8.49 4.01
N PRO A 88 22.82 7.19 3.93
CA PRO A 88 22.42 6.21 2.90
C PRO A 88 21.11 5.47 3.21
N ASN A 89 20.44 5.78 4.32
CA ASN A 89 19.33 4.98 4.84
C ASN A 89 17.98 5.43 4.28
N GLU A 90 17.93 6.14 3.17
CA GLU A 90 16.67 6.65 2.66
C GLU A 90 15.75 5.53 2.18
N GLN A 91 14.56 5.47 2.77
CA GLN A 91 13.54 4.47 2.49
C GLN A 91 12.30 5.12 1.90
N VAL A 92 11.74 4.46 0.89
CA VAL A 92 10.55 4.90 0.17
C VAL A 92 9.42 3.90 0.32
N THR A 93 8.25 4.42 0.66
CA THR A 93 6.98 3.73 0.54
C THR A 93 6.15 4.44 -0.52
N SER A 94 5.76 3.74 -1.58
CA SER A 94 5.00 4.33 -2.69
C SER A 94 4.01 3.35 -3.26
N GLY A 95 3.00 3.87 -3.95
CA GLY A 95 1.91 3.06 -4.45
C GLY A 95 0.83 3.90 -5.09
N GLY A 96 -0.34 3.30 -5.23
CA GLY A 96 -1.50 3.99 -5.76
C GLY A 96 -2.81 3.36 -5.33
N VAL A 97 -3.86 4.16 -5.45
CA VAL A 97 -5.22 3.80 -5.10
C VAL A 97 -6.18 4.18 -6.22
N PHE A 98 -7.16 3.32 -6.44
CA PHE A 98 -8.28 3.58 -7.35
C PHE A 98 -9.52 2.83 -6.86
N VAL A 99 -10.70 3.13 -7.38
CA VAL A 99 -11.95 2.44 -7.06
C VAL A 99 -12.50 1.80 -8.32
N GLN A 100 -12.86 0.52 -8.22
CA GLN A 100 -13.49 -0.20 -9.31
C GLN A 100 -14.51 -1.18 -8.74
N ASP A 101 -15.66 -1.29 -9.40
CA ASP A 101 -16.72 -2.25 -9.04
C ASP A 101 -17.17 -2.13 -7.57
N GLY A 102 -17.10 -0.93 -7.01
CA GLY A 102 -17.47 -0.63 -5.62
C GLY A 102 -16.43 -1.01 -4.56
N ALA A 103 -15.25 -1.46 -4.97
CA ALA A 103 -14.12 -1.75 -4.08
C ALA A 103 -12.99 -0.73 -4.28
N LEU A 104 -12.30 -0.37 -3.18
CA LEU A 104 -11.07 0.40 -3.26
C LEU A 104 -9.89 -0.54 -3.44
N HIS A 105 -9.17 -0.36 -4.53
CA HIS A 105 -7.94 -1.06 -4.84
C HIS A 105 -6.76 -0.25 -4.31
N PHE A 106 -5.89 -0.93 -3.58
CA PHE A 106 -4.63 -0.39 -3.09
C PHE A 106 -3.48 -1.19 -3.66
N ILE A 107 -2.54 -0.52 -4.31
CA ILE A 107 -1.32 -1.08 -4.88
C ILE A 107 -0.12 -0.59 -4.09
N LEU A 108 0.74 -1.51 -3.65
CA LEU A 108 2.03 -1.19 -3.05
C LEU A 108 3.15 -1.37 -4.09
N GLY A 109 3.67 -0.26 -4.60
CA GLY A 109 4.79 -0.26 -5.54
C GLY A 109 6.14 -0.46 -4.84
N ASN A 110 6.36 0.29 -3.76
CA ASN A 110 7.57 0.21 -2.94
C ASN A 110 7.18 0.15 -1.47
N TYR A 111 7.75 -0.79 -0.73
CA TYR A 111 7.60 -0.87 0.72
C TYR A 111 8.96 -0.64 1.36
N ARG A 112 9.11 0.52 2.03
CA ARG A 112 10.33 0.90 2.76
C ARG A 112 11.63 0.58 2.01
N SER A 113 11.57 0.79 0.69
CA SER A 113 12.59 0.35 -0.24
C SER A 113 13.73 1.35 -0.24
N PRO A 114 15.00 0.92 -0.24
CA PRO A 114 16.11 1.84 -0.28
C PRO A 114 16.06 2.65 -1.59
N THR A 115 16.29 3.96 -1.53
CA THR A 115 16.36 4.81 -2.74
C THR A 115 17.59 4.54 -3.58
N ARG A 116 18.60 3.89 -3.00
CA ARG A 116 19.83 3.46 -3.67
C ARG A 116 20.02 1.96 -3.46
N TYR A 117 19.94 1.20 -4.53
CA TYR A 117 20.35 -0.20 -4.56
C TYR A 117 21.77 -0.28 -5.15
N PRO A 118 22.75 -0.92 -4.47
CA PRO A 118 24.11 -0.99 -5.00
C PRO A 118 24.11 -1.76 -6.35
N PRO A 119 24.80 -1.25 -7.39
CA PRO A 119 24.54 -1.63 -8.77
C PRO A 119 25.33 -2.87 -9.20
N ASP A 120 24.69 -3.73 -9.99
CA ASP A 120 25.34 -4.37 -11.12
C ASP A 120 24.72 -3.79 -12.41
N ALA A 121 25.61 -3.27 -13.26
CA ALA A 121 25.45 -2.88 -14.67
C ALA A 121 24.45 -1.75 -15.06
N GLU A 122 25.04 -0.59 -15.36
CA GLU A 122 24.77 0.23 -16.56
C GLU A 122 23.50 1.09 -16.69
N THR A 123 22.60 1.16 -15.71
CA THR A 123 21.47 2.11 -15.82
C THR A 123 21.27 2.97 -14.58
N ILE A 124 22.27 3.80 -14.25
CA ILE A 124 22.00 5.07 -13.53
C ILE A 124 21.51 6.07 -14.58
N GLN A 125 20.33 5.82 -15.15
CA GLN A 125 19.55 6.94 -15.65
C GLN A 125 18.74 7.44 -14.47
N SER A 126 18.88 8.74 -14.25
CA SER A 126 18.28 9.58 -13.22
C SER A 126 16.75 9.58 -13.28
N LEU A 127 16.12 8.41 -13.16
CA LEU A 127 14.68 8.31 -13.04
C LEU A 127 14.33 8.71 -11.62
N ASP A 128 13.78 9.90 -11.45
CA ASP A 128 13.16 10.28 -10.19
C ASP A 128 12.02 9.27 -9.95
N GLY A 129 12.16 8.41 -8.94
CA GLY A 129 11.17 7.39 -8.60
C GLY A 129 9.79 7.96 -8.30
N ARG A 130 9.69 9.27 -8.04
CA ARG A 130 8.41 10.00 -7.95
C ARG A 130 7.62 10.01 -9.25
N SER A 131 8.27 9.90 -10.40
CA SER A 131 7.62 9.85 -11.72
C SER A 131 7.01 8.49 -12.04
N THR A 132 7.45 7.44 -11.34
CA THR A 132 7.00 6.05 -11.53
C THR A 132 6.73 5.37 -10.18
N PRO A 133 5.81 5.89 -9.34
CA PRO A 133 5.63 5.44 -7.95
C PRO A 133 5.08 4.02 -7.83
N LEU A 134 4.51 3.46 -8.89
CA LEU A 134 4.05 2.07 -8.96
C LEU A 134 5.15 1.10 -9.38
N GLN A 135 6.27 1.60 -9.92
CA GLN A 135 7.39 0.77 -10.35
C GLN A 135 8.26 0.40 -9.14
N PRO A 136 8.50 -0.90 -8.89
CA PRO A 136 9.40 -1.32 -7.82
C PRO A 136 10.82 -0.82 -8.09
N LEU A 137 11.43 -0.17 -7.08
CA LEU A 137 12.83 0.24 -7.08
C LEU A 137 13.77 -0.97 -6.91
N VAL A 138 13.31 -1.97 -6.16
CA VAL A 138 14.00 -3.24 -5.92
C VAL A 138 12.97 -4.39 -5.93
N PRO A 139 13.36 -5.60 -6.37
CA PRO A 139 12.52 -6.79 -6.24
C PRO A 139 12.06 -6.99 -4.79
N GLN A 140 10.76 -7.14 -4.57
CA GLN A 140 10.14 -7.33 -3.26
C GLN A 140 9.09 -8.42 -3.33
N GLU A 141 9.14 -9.34 -2.37
CA GLU A 141 8.23 -10.47 -2.22
C GLU A 141 7.16 -10.23 -1.14
N ALA A 142 7.12 -9.02 -0.56
CA ALA A 142 6.13 -8.65 0.45
C ALA A 142 4.71 -8.78 -0.10
N LEU A 143 3.82 -9.36 0.71
CA LEU A 143 2.44 -9.59 0.38
C LEU A 143 1.54 -8.60 1.15
N LEU A 144 0.43 -8.23 0.54
CA LEU A 144 -0.60 -7.42 1.17
C LEU A 144 -1.78 -8.28 1.62
N THR A 145 -2.28 -7.99 2.81
CA THR A 145 -3.54 -8.48 3.33
C THR A 145 -4.30 -7.34 4.01
N PHE A 146 -5.50 -7.62 4.50
CA PHE A 146 -6.37 -6.64 5.12
C PHE A 146 -7.02 -7.17 6.39
N THR A 147 -7.19 -6.29 7.39
CA THR A 147 -7.90 -6.58 8.64
C THR A 147 -9.03 -5.56 8.84
N PRO A 148 -10.28 -5.99 9.05
CA PRO A 148 -10.73 -7.38 9.11
C PRO A 148 -10.74 -8.04 7.73
N ILE A 149 -10.39 -9.33 7.67
CA ILE A 149 -10.30 -10.08 6.41
C ILE A 149 -11.64 -10.15 5.66
N THR A 150 -12.76 -9.96 6.37
CA THR A 150 -14.11 -9.92 5.79
C THR A 150 -14.31 -8.76 4.82
N ALA A 151 -13.57 -7.66 4.99
CA ALA A 151 -13.63 -6.50 4.10
C ALA A 151 -12.78 -6.67 2.83
N LEU A 152 -11.93 -7.70 2.77
CA LEU A 152 -11.13 -8.01 1.60
C LEU A 152 -12.02 -8.68 0.54
N VAL A 153 -11.98 -8.16 -0.69
CA VAL A 153 -12.67 -8.80 -1.82
C VAL A 153 -11.92 -10.09 -2.17
N SER A 154 -12.60 -11.24 -2.00
CA SER A 154 -12.09 -12.52 -2.49
C SER A 154 -11.81 -12.41 -3.99
N SER A 155 -10.54 -12.40 -4.36
CA SER A 155 -10.15 -12.57 -5.75
C SER A 155 -10.46 -14.01 -6.15
N GLU A 156 -11.61 -14.23 -6.78
CA GLU A 156 -11.88 -15.46 -7.51
C GLU A 156 -10.69 -15.73 -8.46
N PRO A 157 -10.08 -16.93 -8.45
CA PRO A 157 -8.90 -17.23 -9.26
C PRO A 157 -9.14 -17.26 -10.79
N GLY A 158 -10.25 -16.73 -11.30
CA GLY A 158 -10.76 -17.02 -12.64
C GLY A 158 -10.83 -15.90 -13.70
N THR A 159 -10.74 -14.61 -13.36
CA THR A 159 -11.24 -13.56 -14.30
C THR A 159 -10.31 -12.37 -14.50
N LEU A 160 -9.05 -12.59 -14.92
CA LEU A 160 -8.31 -11.77 -15.90
C LEU A 160 -6.88 -12.31 -16.04
N LYS A 161 -6.51 -12.73 -17.26
CA LYS A 161 -5.13 -13.08 -17.62
C LYS A 161 -4.30 -11.79 -17.80
N ASN A 162 -3.94 -11.11 -16.71
CA ASN A 162 -2.97 -10.01 -16.77
C ASN A 162 -1.63 -10.46 -16.14
N PRO A 163 -0.55 -10.62 -16.92
CA PRO A 163 0.75 -11.08 -16.40
C PRO A 163 1.44 -10.07 -15.45
N PHE A 164 0.85 -8.88 -15.23
CA PHE A 164 1.28 -7.91 -14.20
C PHE A 164 0.66 -8.15 -12.81
N ARG A 165 -0.30 -9.09 -12.66
CA ARG A 165 -0.74 -9.60 -11.35
C ARG A 165 0.29 -10.59 -10.79
N SER A 166 1.53 -10.16 -10.63
CA SER A 166 2.57 -10.93 -9.94
C SER A 166 2.32 -10.89 -8.43
N LYS A 167 1.21 -11.57 -8.09
CA LYS A 167 0.71 -12.12 -6.84
C LYS A 167 1.12 -11.41 -5.54
N ARG A 168 0.18 -10.56 -5.09
CA ARG A 168 -0.07 -10.05 -3.72
C ARG A 168 0.56 -8.71 -3.33
N ARG A 169 0.75 -7.76 -4.26
CA ARG A 169 0.99 -6.34 -3.88
C ARG A 169 -0.16 -5.40 -4.24
N GLU A 170 -1.32 -5.99 -4.49
CA GLU A 170 -2.59 -5.30 -4.66
C GLU A 170 -3.63 -5.98 -3.78
N ILE A 171 -4.46 -5.20 -3.09
CA ILE A 171 -5.66 -5.65 -2.38
C ILE A 171 -6.84 -4.80 -2.82
N ALA A 172 -8.04 -5.39 -2.78
CA ALA A 172 -9.30 -4.69 -3.00
C ALA A 172 -10.16 -4.80 -1.74
N VAL A 173 -10.68 -3.66 -1.26
CA VAL A 173 -11.36 -3.54 0.03
C VAL A 173 -12.74 -2.92 -0.16
N LEU A 174 -13.75 -3.52 0.48
CA LEU A 174 -15.11 -3.00 0.50
C LEU A 174 -15.25 -1.94 1.59
N ILE A 175 -15.07 -0.66 1.23
CA ILE A 175 -15.14 0.47 2.17
C ILE A 175 -16.43 0.46 3.00
N LYS A 176 -17.57 0.11 2.37
CA LYS A 176 -18.88 0.07 3.05
C LYS A 176 -18.93 -0.89 4.23
N GLN A 177 -18.14 -1.96 4.21
CA GLN A 177 -18.08 -2.93 5.30
C GLN A 177 -17.22 -2.44 6.48
N LEU A 178 -16.40 -1.42 6.29
CA LEU A 178 -15.61 -0.80 7.37
C LEU A 178 -16.47 0.15 8.19
N ALA A 179 -17.34 0.92 7.54
CA ALA A 179 -18.25 1.87 8.20
C ALA A 179 -19.33 1.20 9.05
N SER A 180 -19.69 -0.07 8.77
CA SER A 180 -20.70 -0.82 9.54
C SER A 180 -20.17 -1.43 10.85
N ASN A 181 -18.86 -1.33 11.12
CA ASN A 181 -18.22 -1.91 12.30
C ASN A 181 -17.82 -0.87 13.35
N THR A 182 -18.21 0.40 13.21
CA THR A 182 -18.12 1.36 14.30
C THR A 182 -19.08 0.90 15.39
N PRO A 183 -18.61 0.48 16.58
CA PRO A 183 -19.51 0.11 17.65
C PRO A 183 -20.36 1.34 17.99
N ASP A 184 -21.67 1.20 17.87
CA ASP A 184 -22.63 2.19 18.34
C ASP A 184 -22.21 2.66 19.73
N THR A 185 -21.91 3.96 19.83
CA THR A 185 -21.75 4.65 21.11
C THR A 185 -22.90 4.24 22.01
N VAL A 186 -22.55 3.56 23.11
CA VAL A 186 -23.50 3.08 24.12
C VAL A 186 -24.37 4.25 24.56
N HIS A 187 -25.64 4.21 24.14
CA HIS A 187 -26.70 4.98 24.77
C HIS A 187 -26.83 4.46 26.21
N GLU A 188 -26.34 5.22 27.17
CA GLU A 188 -26.66 5.01 28.57
C GLU A 188 -28.09 5.53 28.84
N PRO A 189 -29.04 4.67 29.25
CA PRO A 189 -30.34 5.14 29.69
C PRO A 189 -30.26 5.58 31.15
N ARG A 190 -30.47 6.88 31.33
CA ARG A 190 -31.11 7.61 32.45
C ARG A 190 -30.82 7.20 33.90
#